data_AF-A0A1G1JRU3-F1
#
_entry.id   AF-A0A1G1JRU3-F1
#
_cell.length_a   1.000
_cell.length_b   1.000
_cell.length_c   1.000
_cell.angle_alpha   90.00
_cell.angle_beta   90.00
_cell.angle_gamma   90.00
#
_symmetry.space_group_name_H-M   'P 1'
#
loop_
_entity.id
_entity.type
_entity.pdbx_description
1 polymer ?
#
loop_
_entity_poly.entity_id
_entity_poly.type
_entity_poly.pdbx_seq_one_letter_code
_entity_poly.pdbx_strand_id
1 'polypeptide(L)'
;MSDIPVIKIEGDTLPEAWEKAVIATWEDGHRLKTEYDKSDDPESRDCTMILVVNNPMKEPRIHRAFPGSLEDLEIYRQEVVSGVHDHWIKPEEGKWTYTYHQRLFNYKAGDVFVNQINYLVKKLIQTPHSRRAQAITWNPAIDPDTDDPPCLQRIWARLVSARDGRFSLNMNTHWRSRDAYKASFMNIFALTDLQRMLAELIAKEMGSEVLVGRYVDISDSFHIYGSYFEEFRNFLNTVDSRKFEDRTWSSGFAKPFFEDAIVKLKKEEGL
;
A
#
# COMPACT_ATOMS: atom_id res chain seq x y z
N MET A 1 16.40 5.80 25.77
CA MET A 1 17.11 4.94 24.81
C MET A 1 17.06 5.64 23.47
N SER A 2 18.16 5.61 22.72
CA SER A 2 18.35 6.29 21.42
C SER A 2 18.10 5.36 20.24
N ASP A 3 17.21 4.37 20.41
CA ASP A 3 16.94 3.33 19.41
C ASP A 3 15.60 3.61 18.71
N ILE A 4 15.51 3.23 17.44
CA ILE A 4 14.25 3.26 16.69
C ILE A 4 13.36 2.14 17.25
N PRO A 5 12.14 2.44 17.76
CA PRO A 5 11.26 1.43 18.31
C PRO A 5 10.69 0.54 17.21
N VAL A 6 10.46 -0.74 17.55
CA VAL A 6 9.73 -1.67 16.70
C VAL A 6 8.32 -1.81 17.26
N ILE A 7 7.33 -1.36 16.49
CA ILE A 7 5.92 -1.36 16.87
C ILE A 7 5.17 -2.36 16.01
N LYS A 8 4.30 -3.17 16.64
CA LYS A 8 3.42 -4.10 15.95
C LYS A 8 1.97 -3.74 16.24
N ILE A 9 1.20 -3.53 15.19
CA ILE A 9 -0.22 -3.18 15.28
C ILE A 9 -1.05 -4.20 14.50
N GLU A 10 -2.21 -4.54 15.06
CA GLU A 10 -3.20 -5.37 14.38
C GLU A 10 -4.58 -4.70 14.40
N GLY A 11 -5.25 -4.74 13.26
CA GLY A 11 -6.64 -4.33 13.11
C GLY A 11 -7.42 -5.35 12.31
N ASP A 12 -8.73 -5.38 12.51
CA ASP A 12 -9.60 -6.29 11.79
C ASP A 12 -9.86 -5.78 10.37
N THR A 13 -10.14 -4.48 10.23
CA THR A 13 -10.30 -3.79 8.93
C THR A 13 -9.09 -2.93 8.61
N LEU A 14 -8.97 -2.54 7.33
CA LEU A 14 -7.95 -1.63 6.85
C LEU A 14 -7.93 -0.28 7.61
N PRO A 15 -9.06 0.46 7.71
CA PRO A 15 -9.07 1.75 8.43
C PRO A 15 -8.73 1.61 9.91
N GLU A 16 -9.14 0.52 10.56
CA GLU A 16 -8.84 0.29 11.98
C GLU A 16 -7.35 0.07 12.21
N ALA A 17 -6.72 -0.80 11.41
CA ALA A 17 -5.30 -1.07 11.52
C ALA A 17 -4.48 0.19 11.26
N TRP A 18 -4.83 0.95 10.22
CA TRP A 18 -4.13 2.18 9.86
C TRP A 18 -4.26 3.26 10.95
N GLU A 19 -5.47 3.51 11.46
CA GLU A 19 -5.70 4.50 12.53
C GLU A 19 -4.86 4.17 13.77
N LYS A 20 -4.86 2.90 14.20
CA LYS A 20 -4.02 2.45 15.33
C LYS A 20 -2.53 2.64 15.08
N ALA A 21 -2.05 2.36 13.86
CA ALA A 21 -0.63 2.48 13.54
C ALA A 21 -0.14 3.93 13.50
N VAL A 22 -0.92 4.86 12.94
CA VAL A 22 -0.51 6.28 12.93
C VAL A 22 -0.53 6.85 14.36
N ILE A 23 -1.49 6.47 15.20
CA ILE A 23 -1.53 6.88 16.61
C ILE A 23 -0.33 6.33 17.38
N ALA A 24 -0.04 5.02 17.26
CA ALA A 24 1.11 4.42 17.93
C ALA A 24 2.44 5.04 17.47
N THR A 25 2.57 5.39 16.20
CA THR A 25 3.75 6.11 15.67
C THR A 25 3.90 7.48 16.31
N TRP A 26 2.79 8.20 16.49
CA TRP A 26 2.80 9.51 17.13
C TRP A 26 3.20 9.47 18.61
N GLU A 27 2.65 8.49 19.33
CA GLU A 27 2.84 8.34 20.78
C GLU A 27 4.21 7.76 21.12
N ASP A 28 4.57 6.65 20.48
CA ASP A 28 5.73 5.84 20.83
C ASP A 28 6.92 5.99 19.86
N GLY A 29 6.72 6.65 18.71
CA GLY A 29 7.77 6.87 17.72
C GLY A 29 8.90 7.75 18.24
N HIS A 30 10.13 7.41 17.82
CA HIS A 30 11.32 8.20 18.10
C HIS A 30 11.28 9.50 17.32
N ARG A 31 11.92 10.56 17.84
CA ARG A 31 12.07 11.82 17.11
C ARG A 31 13.32 11.75 16.24
N LEU A 32 13.17 11.92 14.94
CA LEU A 32 14.27 11.91 13.98
C LEU A 32 14.09 13.02 12.95
N LYS A 33 15.23 13.54 12.47
CA LYS A 33 15.24 14.43 11.31
C LYS A 33 15.14 13.63 10.03
N THR A 34 14.54 14.23 9.01
CA THR A 34 14.48 13.70 7.65
C THR A 34 15.23 14.62 6.70
N GLU A 35 15.59 14.12 5.51
CA GLU A 35 16.21 14.92 4.44
C GLU A 35 15.24 15.98 3.85
N TYR A 36 13.96 15.90 4.21
CA TYR A 36 12.89 16.78 3.73
C TYR A 36 12.50 17.88 4.73
N ASP A 37 13.03 17.83 5.96
CA ASP A 37 12.70 18.79 7.00
C ASP A 37 13.21 20.20 6.63
N LYS A 38 12.34 21.20 6.75
CA LYS A 38 12.74 22.61 6.72
C LYS A 38 13.36 23.01 8.06
N SER A 39 14.05 24.16 8.10
CA SER A 39 14.75 24.64 9.30
C SER A 39 13.88 24.71 10.56
N ASP A 40 12.59 24.98 10.37
CA ASP A 40 11.64 25.22 11.46
C ASP A 40 10.69 24.02 11.68
N ASP A 41 10.82 22.96 10.87
CA ASP A 41 10.02 21.75 11.04
C ASP A 41 10.48 21.01 12.30
N PRO A 42 9.56 20.57 13.17
CA PRO A 42 9.94 19.72 14.29
C PRO A 42 10.45 18.37 13.78
N GLU A 43 11.24 17.68 14.58
CA GLU A 43 11.67 16.32 14.23
C GLU A 43 10.46 15.40 14.06
N SER A 44 10.46 14.65 12.96
CA SER A 44 9.44 13.66 12.60
C SER A 44 9.35 12.57 13.65
N ARG A 45 8.19 11.93 13.76
CA ARG A 45 8.01 10.71 14.56
C ARG A 45 8.27 9.50 13.68
N ASP A 46 9.13 8.58 14.11
CA ASP A 46 9.55 7.42 13.30
C ASP A 46 9.61 6.13 14.14
N CYS A 47 9.24 5.02 13.52
CA CYS A 47 9.40 3.67 14.05
C CYS A 47 9.57 2.64 12.93
N THR A 48 10.11 1.47 13.27
CA THR A 48 9.90 0.28 12.44
C THR A 48 8.51 -0.27 12.76
N MET A 49 7.66 -0.44 11.73
CA MET A 49 6.26 -0.84 11.88
C MET A 49 5.99 -2.21 11.26
N ILE A 50 5.25 -3.04 11.99
CA ILE A 50 4.60 -4.24 11.47
C ILE A 50 3.09 -4.06 11.65
N LEU A 51 2.41 -3.63 10.59
CA LEU A 51 0.96 -3.44 10.58
C LEU A 51 0.27 -4.64 9.94
N VAL A 52 -0.63 -5.27 10.69
CA VAL A 52 -1.44 -6.42 10.25
C VAL A 52 -2.88 -6.00 10.04
N VAL A 53 -3.40 -6.24 8.84
CA VAL A 53 -4.83 -6.17 8.53
C VAL A 53 -5.37 -7.59 8.41
N ASN A 54 -6.16 -8.02 9.39
CA ASN A 54 -6.63 -9.42 9.46
C ASN A 54 -7.62 -9.75 8.34
N ASN A 55 -8.57 -8.85 8.05
CA ASN A 55 -9.59 -9.02 7.03
C ASN A 55 -9.58 -7.80 6.09
N PRO A 56 -8.64 -7.74 5.11
CA PRO A 56 -8.43 -6.53 4.29
C PRO A 56 -9.63 -6.14 3.41
N MET A 57 -10.55 -7.08 3.17
CA MET A 57 -11.78 -6.86 2.41
C MET A 57 -13.02 -6.62 3.28
N LYS A 58 -12.90 -6.62 4.61
CA LYS A 58 -14.02 -6.38 5.53
C LYS A 58 -14.38 -4.90 5.57
N GLU A 59 -15.69 -4.62 5.57
CA GLU A 59 -16.23 -3.26 5.67
C GLU A 59 -16.27 -2.74 7.13
N PRO A 60 -16.13 -1.42 7.34
CA PRO A 60 -15.81 -0.39 6.34
C PRO A 60 -14.36 -0.47 5.85
N ARG A 61 -14.10 -0.12 4.59
CA ARG A 61 -12.74 -0.19 3.99
C ARG A 61 -12.00 1.14 3.88
N ILE A 62 -12.68 2.28 4.02
CA ILE A 62 -12.10 3.59 3.74
C ILE A 62 -12.09 4.43 5.02
N HIS A 63 -10.92 4.87 5.47
CA HIS A 63 -10.82 5.89 6.52
C HIS A 63 -11.03 7.27 5.89
N ARG A 64 -11.67 8.23 6.56
CA ARG A 64 -11.95 9.56 5.98
C ARG A 64 -10.78 10.54 6.00
N ALA A 65 -9.73 10.22 6.76
CA ALA A 65 -8.57 11.08 6.98
C ALA A 65 -7.40 10.84 6.01
N PHE A 66 -7.55 9.98 5.00
CA PHE A 66 -6.57 9.93 3.91
C PHE A 66 -6.62 11.26 3.12
N PRO A 67 -5.52 11.70 2.50
CA PRO A 67 -5.54 12.93 1.72
C PRO A 67 -6.21 12.71 0.36
N GLY A 68 -6.88 13.75 -0.11
CA GLY A 68 -7.54 13.74 -1.41
C GLY A 68 -9.01 13.29 -1.34
N SER A 69 -9.59 13.14 -2.52
CA SER A 69 -10.98 12.72 -2.72
C SER A 69 -11.12 11.21 -2.91
N LEU A 70 -12.36 10.72 -2.89
CA LEU A 70 -12.64 9.32 -3.24
C LEU A 70 -12.29 9.01 -4.70
N GLU A 71 -12.41 10.00 -5.59
CA GLU A 71 -11.95 9.90 -6.97
C GLU A 71 -10.43 9.74 -7.06
N ASP A 72 -9.67 10.52 -6.28
CA ASP A 72 -8.20 10.40 -6.23
C ASP A 72 -7.77 9.03 -5.71
N LEU A 73 -8.49 8.49 -4.72
CA LEU A 73 -8.26 7.13 -4.20
C LEU A 73 -8.46 6.07 -5.27
N GLU A 74 -9.51 6.19 -6.08
CA GLU A 74 -9.78 5.26 -7.18
C GLU A 74 -8.75 5.38 -8.30
N ILE A 75 -8.39 6.61 -8.70
CA ILE A 75 -7.33 6.83 -9.70
C ILE A 75 -6.04 6.17 -9.22
N TYR A 76 -5.63 6.43 -7.98
CA TYR A 76 -4.44 5.82 -7.41
C TYR A 76 -4.51 4.28 -7.34
N ARG A 77 -5.68 3.71 -7.01
CA ARG A 77 -5.88 2.26 -7.08
C ARG A 77 -5.64 1.73 -8.50
N GLN A 78 -6.17 2.41 -9.53
CA GLN A 78 -6.00 2.02 -10.93
C GLN A 78 -4.56 2.18 -11.41
N GLU A 79 -3.82 3.20 -10.94
CA GLU A 79 -2.40 3.36 -11.24
C GLU A 79 -1.58 2.16 -10.74
N VAL A 80 -1.87 1.68 -9.53
CA VAL A 80 -1.13 0.57 -8.92
C VAL A 80 -1.55 -0.79 -9.48
N VAL A 81 -2.86 -1.00 -9.68
CA VAL A 81 -3.42 -2.32 -10.06
C VAL A 81 -3.42 -2.54 -11.57
N SER A 82 -3.69 -1.49 -12.35
CA SER A 82 -3.93 -1.57 -13.80
C SER A 82 -2.89 -0.79 -14.64
N GLY A 83 -2.07 0.06 -14.03
CA GLY A 83 -1.03 0.80 -14.73
C GLY A 83 -1.54 1.90 -15.65
N VAL A 84 -2.71 2.49 -15.34
CA VAL A 84 -3.36 3.50 -16.21
C VAL A 84 -2.44 4.68 -16.56
N HIS A 85 -1.49 5.02 -15.70
CA HIS A 85 -0.51 6.09 -15.91
C HIS A 85 0.94 5.58 -16.14
N ASP A 86 1.15 4.32 -16.51
CA ASP A 86 2.51 3.83 -16.88
C ASP A 86 3.10 4.62 -18.05
N HIS A 87 2.25 5.18 -18.92
CA HIS A 87 2.64 6.02 -20.05
C HIS A 87 3.07 7.45 -19.64
N TRP A 88 2.87 7.85 -18.39
CA TRP A 88 3.36 9.13 -17.85
C TRP A 88 4.85 9.07 -17.45
N ILE A 89 5.45 7.88 -17.41
CA ILE A 89 6.87 7.70 -17.10
C ILE A 89 7.72 8.34 -18.20
N LYS A 90 8.35 9.48 -17.87
CA LYS A 90 9.17 10.30 -18.78
C LYS A 90 10.29 11.02 -18.01
N PRO A 91 11.27 10.27 -17.47
CA PRO A 91 12.35 10.84 -16.65
C PRO A 91 13.17 11.90 -17.40
N GLU A 92 13.33 11.77 -18.71
CA GLU A 92 14.02 12.74 -19.57
C GLU A 92 13.35 14.12 -19.63
N GLU A 93 12.05 14.20 -19.33
CA GLU A 93 11.28 15.45 -19.20
C GLU A 93 11.20 15.94 -17.74
N GLY A 94 11.92 15.29 -16.81
CA GLY A 94 11.83 15.57 -15.37
C GLY A 94 10.48 15.15 -14.77
N LYS A 95 9.76 14.23 -15.42
CA LYS A 95 8.49 13.65 -14.95
C LYS A 95 8.76 12.34 -14.21
N TRP A 96 7.70 11.55 -14.00
CA TRP A 96 7.75 10.31 -13.22
C TRP A 96 8.86 9.38 -13.73
N THR A 97 9.64 8.85 -12.80
CA THR A 97 10.75 7.94 -13.10
C THR A 97 10.31 6.46 -13.07
N TYR A 98 9.21 6.16 -12.39
CA TYR A 98 8.60 4.83 -12.33
C TYR A 98 7.13 4.91 -11.91
N THR A 99 6.41 3.79 -12.07
CA THR A 99 5.18 3.49 -11.32
C THR A 99 5.37 2.15 -10.60
N TYR A 100 4.64 1.93 -9.51
CA TYR A 100 4.64 0.60 -8.87
C TYR A 100 4.17 -0.49 -9.83
N HIS A 101 3.16 -0.19 -10.67
CA HIS A 101 2.67 -1.14 -11.65
C HIS A 101 3.76 -1.52 -12.66
N GLN A 102 4.43 -0.56 -13.30
CA GLN A 102 5.53 -0.85 -14.23
C GLN A 102 6.60 -1.73 -13.57
N ARG A 103 7.01 -1.40 -12.33
CA ARG A 103 8.02 -2.19 -11.61
C ARG A 103 7.52 -3.61 -11.28
N LEU A 104 6.23 -3.83 -11.04
CA LEU A 104 5.70 -5.16 -10.71
C LEU A 104 5.38 -6.01 -11.96
N PHE A 105 4.85 -5.40 -13.01
CA PHE A 105 4.32 -6.07 -14.20
C PHE A 105 5.25 -6.03 -15.42
N ASN A 106 6.22 -5.10 -15.44
CA ASN A 106 7.15 -4.90 -16.55
C ASN A 106 8.55 -4.50 -16.07
N TYR A 107 9.08 -5.23 -15.07
CA TYR A 107 10.36 -4.91 -14.44
C TYR A 107 11.52 -5.04 -15.43
N LYS A 108 12.31 -3.98 -15.61
CA LYS A 108 13.48 -4.00 -16.48
C LYS A 108 14.70 -4.58 -15.75
N ALA A 109 15.15 -5.76 -16.17
CA ALA A 109 16.35 -6.44 -15.69
C ALA A 109 17.37 -6.59 -16.85
N GLY A 110 18.25 -5.59 -16.99
CA GLY A 110 19.11 -5.47 -18.17
C GLY A 110 18.26 -5.21 -19.43
N ASP A 111 18.44 -6.04 -20.45
CA ASP A 111 17.69 -5.97 -21.70
C ASP A 111 16.38 -6.78 -21.68
N VAL A 112 16.05 -7.39 -20.54
CA VAL A 112 14.85 -8.24 -20.37
C VAL A 112 13.81 -7.52 -19.53
N PHE A 113 12.54 -7.67 -19.92
CA PHE A 113 11.39 -7.22 -19.13
C PHE A 113 10.70 -8.41 -18.47
N VAL A 114 10.44 -8.29 -17.17
CA VAL A 114 9.93 -9.38 -16.32
C VAL A 114 8.59 -8.98 -15.72
N ASN A 115 7.56 -9.75 -16.06
CA ASN A 115 6.27 -9.69 -15.38
C ASN A 115 6.32 -10.54 -14.10
N GLN A 116 6.67 -9.90 -12.98
CA GLN A 116 6.87 -10.58 -11.70
C GLN A 116 5.55 -11.04 -11.08
N ILE A 117 4.45 -10.33 -11.35
CA ILE A 117 3.12 -10.73 -10.90
C ILE A 117 2.66 -12.03 -11.56
N ASN A 118 2.85 -12.16 -12.88
CA ASN A 118 2.56 -13.40 -13.61
C ASN A 118 3.43 -14.56 -13.09
N TYR A 119 4.71 -14.32 -12.82
CA TYR A 119 5.58 -15.30 -12.16
C TYR A 119 5.01 -15.73 -10.79
N LEU A 120 4.64 -14.77 -9.94
CA LEU A 120 4.11 -15.00 -8.61
C LEU A 120 2.84 -15.87 -8.67
N VAL A 121 1.89 -15.53 -9.55
CA VAL A 121 0.64 -16.28 -9.76
C VAL A 121 0.93 -17.71 -10.20
N LYS A 122 1.72 -17.90 -11.27
CA LYS A 122 2.11 -19.22 -11.75
C LYS A 122 2.81 -20.05 -10.68
N LYS A 123 3.65 -19.40 -9.87
CA LYS A 123 4.38 -20.09 -8.80
C LYS A 123 3.47 -20.57 -7.68
N LEU A 124 2.47 -19.78 -7.31
CA LEU A 124 1.49 -20.14 -6.28
C LEU A 124 0.54 -21.24 -6.76
N ILE A 125 0.10 -21.21 -8.02
CA ILE A 125 -0.71 -22.29 -8.61
C ILE A 125 0.06 -23.61 -8.61
N GLN A 126 1.31 -23.59 -9.07
CA GLN A 126 2.16 -24.79 -9.11
C GLN A 126 2.57 -25.29 -7.73
N THR A 127 2.82 -24.38 -6.79
CA THR A 127 3.34 -24.71 -5.46
C THR A 127 2.76 -23.76 -4.41
N PRO A 128 1.54 -24.03 -3.90
CA PRO A 128 0.83 -23.13 -2.97
C PRO A 128 1.64 -22.72 -1.73
N HIS A 129 2.41 -23.66 -1.17
CA HIS A 129 3.26 -23.47 0.01
C HIS A 129 4.65 -22.87 -0.30
N SER A 130 4.88 -22.39 -1.53
CA SER A 130 6.17 -21.83 -1.95
C SER A 130 6.63 -20.71 -1.01
N ARG A 131 7.94 -20.67 -0.78
CA ARG A 131 8.61 -19.58 -0.05
C ARG A 131 9.18 -18.51 -1.00
N ARG A 132 9.06 -18.73 -2.33
CA ARG A 132 9.72 -17.97 -3.39
C ARG A 132 8.79 -17.06 -4.20
N ALA A 133 7.48 -17.08 -3.92
CA ALA A 133 6.50 -16.25 -4.63
C ALA A 133 6.62 -14.80 -4.13
N GLN A 134 7.33 -13.97 -4.90
CA GLN A 134 7.60 -12.58 -4.58
C GLN A 134 7.78 -11.73 -5.84
N ALA A 135 7.64 -10.42 -5.70
CA ALA A 135 7.96 -9.40 -6.69
C ALA A 135 8.68 -8.23 -5.98
N ILE A 136 9.62 -7.59 -6.65
CA ILE A 136 10.38 -6.44 -6.12
C ILE A 136 10.20 -5.20 -6.98
N THR A 137 10.51 -4.05 -6.43
CA THR A 137 10.42 -2.76 -7.13
C THR A 137 11.79 -2.07 -7.23
N TRP A 138 12.66 -2.32 -6.26
CA TRP A 138 14.01 -1.77 -6.21
C TRP A 138 14.91 -2.34 -7.31
N ASN A 139 15.53 -1.45 -8.08
CA ASN A 139 16.53 -1.72 -9.08
C ASN A 139 17.85 -1.07 -8.68
N PRO A 140 18.86 -1.86 -8.25
CA PRO A 140 20.13 -1.33 -7.76
C PRO A 140 20.95 -0.62 -8.84
N ALA A 141 20.60 -0.75 -10.13
CA ALA A 141 21.32 -0.10 -11.22
C ALA A 141 20.86 1.36 -11.46
N ILE A 142 19.67 1.76 -10.99
CA ILE A 142 19.09 3.07 -11.31
C ILE A 142 18.48 3.78 -10.10
N ASP A 143 18.04 3.04 -9.08
CA ASP A 143 17.35 3.63 -7.93
C ASP A 143 18.25 4.31 -6.89
N PRO A 144 19.55 3.98 -6.74
CA PRO A 144 20.43 4.75 -5.86
C PRO A 144 20.63 6.21 -6.27
N ASP A 145 20.52 6.52 -7.56
CA ASP A 145 20.85 7.84 -8.14
C ASP A 145 19.60 8.70 -8.43
N THR A 146 18.39 8.22 -8.10
CA THR A 146 17.15 8.98 -8.29
C THR A 146 16.71 9.63 -6.99
N ASP A 147 16.14 10.84 -7.08
CA ASP A 147 15.61 11.58 -5.93
C ASP A 147 14.36 10.93 -5.32
N ASP A 148 13.60 10.19 -6.14
CA ASP A 148 12.34 9.55 -5.75
C ASP A 148 12.38 8.03 -6.00
N PRO A 149 13.19 7.24 -5.29
CA PRO A 149 13.21 5.80 -5.55
C PRO A 149 11.96 5.11 -4.98
N PRO A 150 11.61 3.89 -5.43
CA PRO A 150 10.46 3.15 -4.91
C PRO A 150 10.48 3.03 -3.39
N CYS A 151 9.38 3.37 -2.70
CA CYS A 151 9.24 3.15 -1.25
C CYS A 151 8.89 1.70 -0.95
N LEU A 152 7.93 1.12 -1.69
CA LEU A 152 7.71 -0.33 -1.73
C LEU A 152 9.01 -0.97 -2.19
N GLN A 153 9.44 -2.06 -1.55
CA GLN A 153 10.63 -2.84 -1.92
C GLN A 153 10.25 -4.22 -2.42
N ARG A 154 9.26 -4.85 -1.79
CA ARG A 154 8.90 -6.24 -2.07
C ARG A 154 7.44 -6.54 -1.73
N ILE A 155 6.79 -7.32 -2.59
CA ILE A 155 5.59 -8.09 -2.30
C ILE A 155 6.00 -9.55 -2.14
N TRP A 156 5.53 -10.20 -1.08
CA TRP A 156 5.68 -11.63 -0.85
C TRP A 156 4.31 -12.24 -0.59
N ALA A 157 4.01 -13.39 -1.20
CA ALA A 157 2.71 -14.03 -1.06
C ALA A 157 2.82 -15.54 -0.83
N ARG A 158 1.81 -16.10 -0.16
CA ARG A 158 1.68 -17.55 0.03
C ARG A 158 0.22 -17.96 0.12
N LEU A 159 -0.10 -19.10 -0.47
CA LEU A 159 -1.38 -19.77 -0.27
C LEU A 159 -1.29 -20.70 0.94
N VAL A 160 -2.27 -20.61 1.83
CA VAL A 160 -2.45 -21.54 2.94
C VAL A 160 -3.75 -22.30 2.71
N SER A 161 -3.68 -23.64 2.78
CA SER A 161 -4.89 -24.46 2.72
C SER A 161 -5.65 -24.34 4.04
N ALA A 162 -6.93 -23.97 3.94
CA ALA A 162 -7.88 -23.98 5.03
C ALA A 162 -8.43 -25.40 5.25
N ARG A 163 -8.94 -25.67 6.45
CA ARG A 163 -9.45 -27.01 6.84
C ARG A 163 -10.65 -27.48 6.02
N ASP A 164 -11.36 -26.55 5.40
CA ASP A 164 -12.54 -26.78 4.56
C ASP A 164 -12.20 -26.99 3.07
N GLY A 165 -10.90 -27.10 2.74
CA GLY A 165 -10.44 -27.33 1.37
C GLY A 165 -10.25 -26.04 0.54
N ARG A 166 -10.57 -24.87 1.09
CA ARG A 166 -10.30 -23.57 0.43
C ARG A 166 -8.85 -23.16 0.60
N PHE A 167 -8.40 -22.19 -0.20
CA PHE A 167 -7.12 -21.53 0.01
C PHE A 167 -7.30 -20.12 0.56
N SER A 168 -6.30 -19.63 1.27
CA SER A 168 -6.20 -18.24 1.70
C SER A 168 -4.89 -17.63 1.19
N LEU A 169 -4.99 -16.59 0.36
CA LEU A 169 -3.84 -15.84 -0.14
C LEU A 169 -3.39 -14.82 0.91
N ASN A 170 -2.28 -15.11 1.57
CA ASN A 170 -1.64 -14.21 2.51
C ASN A 170 -0.60 -13.36 1.77
N MET A 171 -0.56 -12.05 2.04
CA MET A 171 0.38 -11.14 1.39
C MET A 171 1.10 -10.26 2.41
N ASN A 172 2.41 -10.16 2.27
CA ASN A 172 3.25 -9.23 3.01
C ASN A 172 3.89 -8.23 2.03
N THR A 173 4.00 -6.97 2.43
CA THR A 173 4.75 -5.94 1.73
C THR A 173 5.87 -5.41 2.62
N HIS A 174 6.96 -5.00 1.99
CA HIS A 174 8.13 -4.45 2.67
C HIS A 174 8.44 -3.07 2.12
N TRP A 175 8.70 -2.11 3.00
CA TRP A 175 8.90 -0.70 2.66
C TRP A 175 10.15 -0.17 3.34
N ARG A 176 11.00 0.52 2.58
CA ARG A 176 12.19 1.19 3.13
C ARG A 176 11.85 2.48 3.87
N SER A 177 10.75 3.13 3.46
CA SER A 177 10.30 4.44 3.91
C SER A 177 8.80 4.55 3.68
N ARG A 178 8.08 5.13 4.63
CA ARG A 178 6.63 5.13 4.63
C ARG A 178 6.07 6.36 5.36
N ASP A 179 5.56 7.31 4.58
CA ASP A 179 4.70 8.38 5.11
C ASP A 179 3.42 7.75 5.67
N ALA A 180 3.38 7.68 7.00
CA ALA A 180 2.34 7.04 7.77
C ALA A 180 0.98 7.73 7.55
N TYR A 181 0.96 9.05 7.46
CA TYR A 181 -0.28 9.81 7.52
C TYR A 181 -0.85 10.14 6.14
N LYS A 182 -0.03 10.61 5.20
CA LYS A 182 -0.53 11.08 3.90
C LYS A 182 -0.45 10.01 2.80
N ALA A 183 0.50 9.07 2.84
CA ALA A 183 0.62 8.08 1.75
C ALA A 183 0.06 6.69 2.11
N SER A 184 0.35 6.22 3.32
CA SER A 184 0.23 4.79 3.63
C SER A 184 -1.17 4.22 3.46
N PHE A 185 -2.22 5.00 3.77
CA PHE A 185 -3.60 4.55 3.63
C PHE A 185 -3.93 4.17 2.19
N MET A 186 -3.64 5.07 1.24
CA MET A 186 -3.91 4.86 -0.19
C MET A 186 -3.09 3.68 -0.72
N ASN A 187 -1.83 3.52 -0.29
CA ASN A 187 -1.01 2.37 -0.66
C ASN A 187 -1.61 1.04 -0.17
N ILE A 188 -2.02 0.96 1.11
CA ILE A 188 -2.63 -0.26 1.67
C ILE A 188 -3.94 -0.56 0.93
N PHE A 189 -4.75 0.45 0.64
CA PHE A 189 -6.00 0.28 -0.10
C PHE A 189 -5.76 -0.31 -1.50
N ALA A 190 -4.81 0.26 -2.24
CA ALA A 190 -4.45 -0.22 -3.58
C ALA A 190 -3.84 -1.63 -3.55
N LEU A 191 -2.96 -1.93 -2.60
CA LEU A 191 -2.27 -3.23 -2.52
C LEU A 191 -3.17 -4.35 -2.01
N THR A 192 -4.11 -4.04 -1.10
CA THR A 192 -5.12 -5.03 -0.72
C THR A 192 -6.11 -5.31 -1.85
N ASP A 193 -6.35 -4.36 -2.76
CA ASP A 193 -7.08 -4.63 -4.00
C ASP A 193 -6.26 -5.44 -5.02
N LEU A 194 -4.95 -5.18 -5.14
CA LEU A 194 -4.03 -6.06 -5.87
C LEU A 194 -4.10 -7.49 -5.30
N GLN A 195 -4.06 -7.66 -3.98
CA GLN A 195 -4.20 -8.97 -3.33
C GLN A 195 -5.53 -9.66 -3.67
N ARG A 196 -6.65 -8.92 -3.69
CA ARG A 196 -7.95 -9.42 -4.12
C ARG A 196 -7.90 -9.91 -5.57
N MET A 197 -7.38 -9.11 -6.49
CA MET A 197 -7.25 -9.48 -7.90
C MET A 197 -6.39 -10.75 -8.07
N LEU A 198 -5.28 -10.86 -7.34
CA LEU A 198 -4.43 -12.06 -7.37
C LEU A 198 -5.18 -13.30 -6.86
N ALA A 199 -5.96 -13.17 -5.79
CA ALA A 199 -6.76 -14.28 -5.26
C ALA A 199 -7.80 -14.75 -6.29
N GLU A 200 -8.51 -13.83 -6.94
CA GLU A 200 -9.49 -14.12 -8.00
C GLU A 200 -8.84 -14.82 -9.21
N LEU A 201 -7.69 -14.32 -9.67
CA LEU A 201 -6.95 -14.89 -10.79
C LEU A 201 -6.47 -16.31 -10.47
N ILE A 202 -5.87 -16.51 -9.31
CA ILE A 202 -5.41 -17.84 -8.86
C ILE A 202 -6.60 -18.80 -8.71
N ALA A 203 -7.72 -18.34 -8.12
CA ALA A 203 -8.91 -19.15 -7.94
C ALA A 203 -9.45 -19.66 -9.28
N LYS A 204 -9.54 -18.77 -10.27
CA LYS A 204 -9.96 -19.09 -11.62
C LYS A 204 -9.07 -20.16 -12.27
N GLU A 205 -7.75 -19.99 -12.20
CA GLU A 205 -6.79 -20.92 -12.82
C GLU A 205 -6.70 -22.26 -12.09
N MET A 206 -6.89 -22.29 -10.77
CA MET A 206 -6.88 -23.53 -9.97
C MET A 206 -8.21 -24.28 -10.02
N GLY A 207 -9.32 -23.64 -10.42
CA GLY A 207 -10.66 -24.18 -10.27
C GLY A 207 -11.04 -24.43 -8.80
N SER A 208 -10.48 -23.65 -7.87
CA SER A 208 -10.65 -23.78 -6.42
C SER A 208 -10.85 -22.41 -5.78
N GLU A 209 -11.63 -22.33 -4.71
CA GLU A 209 -11.86 -21.06 -4.02
C GLU A 209 -10.58 -20.57 -3.31
N VAL A 210 -10.20 -19.32 -3.56
CA VAL A 210 -9.08 -18.62 -2.90
C VAL A 210 -9.62 -17.37 -2.23
N LEU A 211 -9.63 -17.36 -0.91
CA LEU A 211 -9.99 -16.22 -0.09
C LEU A 211 -8.83 -15.23 -0.03
N VAL A 212 -9.15 -13.95 0.13
CA VAL A 212 -8.17 -12.93 0.51
C VAL A 212 -7.83 -13.13 1.99
N GLY A 213 -6.60 -13.56 2.27
CA GLY A 213 -6.07 -13.70 3.63
C GLY A 213 -5.55 -12.37 4.18
N ARG A 214 -4.90 -12.43 5.35
CA ARG A 214 -4.32 -11.22 5.98
C ARG A 214 -3.35 -10.50 5.04
N TYR A 215 -3.30 -9.19 5.21
CA TYR A 215 -2.30 -8.31 4.64
C TYR A 215 -1.35 -7.86 5.76
N VAL A 216 -0.04 -7.82 5.50
CA VAL A 216 0.94 -7.26 6.43
C VAL A 216 1.83 -6.25 5.73
N ASP A 217 1.91 -5.08 6.32
CA ASP A 217 2.82 -4.00 5.93
C ASP A 217 4.00 -3.97 6.89
N ILE A 218 5.21 -4.19 6.38
CA ILE A 218 6.45 -4.15 7.14
C ILE A 218 7.26 -2.95 6.65
N SER A 219 7.40 -1.95 7.49
CA SER A 219 8.05 -0.68 7.14
C SER A 219 9.28 -0.46 8.03
N ASP A 220 10.43 -0.22 7.41
CA ASP A 220 11.70 0.04 8.12
C ASP A 220 11.66 1.40 8.84
N SER A 221 11.17 2.44 8.14
CA SER A 221 10.86 3.78 8.66
C SER A 221 9.39 4.10 8.33
N PHE A 222 8.53 4.03 9.34
CA PHE A 222 7.13 4.42 9.30
C PHE A 222 6.97 5.69 10.11
N HIS A 223 6.72 6.81 9.41
CA HIS A 223 6.93 8.12 9.99
C HIS A 223 5.80 9.11 9.75
N ILE A 224 5.64 10.03 10.70
CA ILE A 224 4.81 11.23 10.59
C ILE A 224 5.74 12.42 10.52
N TYR A 225 5.75 13.12 9.38
CA TYR A 225 6.59 14.29 9.19
C TYR A 225 6.27 15.39 10.21
N GLY A 226 7.32 16.05 10.69
CA GLY A 226 7.21 17.21 11.57
C GLY A 226 6.28 18.30 11.05
N SER A 227 6.39 18.59 9.77
CA SER A 227 5.56 19.57 9.06
C SER A 227 4.06 19.24 9.10
N TYR A 228 3.67 18.02 9.47
CA TYR A 228 2.27 17.59 9.53
C TYR A 228 1.68 17.70 10.94
N PHE A 229 2.46 18.11 11.96
CA PHE A 229 2.05 17.97 13.35
C PHE A 229 0.75 18.71 13.70
N GLU A 230 0.53 19.91 13.15
CA GLU A 230 -0.74 20.62 13.36
C GLU A 230 -1.93 19.87 12.75
N GLU A 231 -1.80 19.40 11.51
CA GLU A 231 -2.82 18.57 10.86
C GLU A 231 -3.08 17.27 11.64
N PHE A 232 -2.01 16.64 12.13
CA PHE A 232 -2.10 15.39 12.88
C PHE A 232 -2.80 15.57 14.23
N ARG A 233 -2.58 16.68 14.93
CA ARG A 233 -3.32 17.01 16.16
C ARG A 233 -4.82 17.19 15.89
N ASN A 234 -5.20 17.78 14.75
CA ASN A 234 -6.61 17.87 14.35
C ASN A 234 -7.23 16.50 14.07
N PHE A 235 -6.44 15.59 13.47
CA PHE A 235 -6.84 14.19 13.32
C PHE A 235 -7.07 13.52 14.69
N LEU A 236 -6.15 13.66 15.64
CA LEU A 236 -6.32 13.12 17.01
C LEU A 236 -7.58 13.67 17.69
N ASN A 237 -7.83 14.99 17.59
CA ASN A 237 -9.08 15.58 18.10
C ASN A 237 -10.33 14.95 17.47
N THR A 238 -10.26 14.57 16.19
CA THR A 238 -11.35 13.86 15.49
C THR A 238 -11.49 12.42 15.97
N VAL A 239 -10.37 11.76 16.29
CA VAL A 239 -10.37 10.41 16.88
C VAL A 239 -11.06 10.43 18.26
N ASP A 240 -10.74 11.41 19.09
CA ASP A 240 -11.29 11.54 20.45
C ASP A 240 -12.78 11.94 20.47
N SER A 241 -13.20 12.77 19.50
CA SER A 241 -14.55 13.37 19.51
C SER A 241 -15.60 12.61 18.72
N ARG A 242 -15.22 11.64 17.87
CA ARG A 242 -16.14 10.91 16.99
C ARG A 242 -16.07 9.41 17.25
N LYS A 243 -17.10 8.69 16.81
CA LYS A 243 -17.03 7.22 16.75
C LYS A 243 -16.29 6.78 15.49
N PHE A 244 -15.77 5.55 15.51
CA PHE A 244 -15.02 4.99 14.38
C PHE A 244 -15.88 4.92 13.09
N GLU A 245 -17.17 4.64 13.21
CA GLU A 245 -18.11 4.59 12.09
C GLU A 245 -18.30 5.97 11.43
N ASP A 246 -18.19 7.05 12.21
CA ASP A 246 -18.29 8.43 11.71
C ASP A 246 -16.98 8.90 11.02
N ARG A 247 -15.89 8.14 11.19
CA ARG A 247 -14.58 8.39 10.57
C ARG A 247 -14.28 7.50 9.38
N THR A 248 -15.22 6.64 8.99
CA THR A 248 -15.02 5.67 7.91
C THR A 248 -16.14 5.72 6.87
N TRP A 249 -15.87 5.20 5.69
CA TRP A 249 -16.82 4.97 4.62
C TRP A 249 -16.76 3.51 4.19
N SER A 250 -17.92 2.97 3.81
CA SER A 250 -17.99 1.67 3.16
C SER A 250 -17.62 1.77 1.69
N SER A 251 -17.16 0.68 1.08
CA SER A 251 -16.96 0.65 -0.38
C SER A 251 -18.25 0.93 -1.15
N GLY A 252 -19.41 0.58 -0.58
CA GLY A 252 -20.72 0.89 -1.15
C GLY A 252 -21.01 2.40 -1.22
N PHE A 253 -20.60 3.17 -0.20
CA PHE A 253 -20.72 4.62 -0.21
C PHE A 253 -19.80 5.25 -1.28
N ALA A 254 -18.58 4.73 -1.42
CA ALA A 254 -17.59 5.28 -2.35
C ALA A 254 -17.85 4.93 -3.82
N LYS A 255 -18.68 3.90 -4.09
CA LYS A 255 -18.90 3.35 -5.44
C LYS A 255 -19.23 4.40 -6.52
N PRO A 256 -20.16 5.36 -6.33
CA PRO A 256 -20.47 6.34 -7.38
C PRO A 256 -19.26 7.22 -7.74
N PHE A 257 -18.47 7.63 -6.73
CA PHE A 257 -17.24 8.42 -6.94
C PHE A 257 -16.20 7.62 -7.72
N PHE A 258 -16.07 6.32 -7.42
CA PHE A 258 -15.15 5.45 -8.16
C PHE A 258 -15.58 5.26 -9.62
N GLU A 259 -16.89 5.12 -9.87
CA GLU A 259 -17.43 5.05 -11.23
C GLU A 259 -17.15 6.33 -12.03
N ASP A 260 -17.31 7.50 -11.41
CA ASP A 260 -16.98 8.79 -12.02
C ASP A 260 -15.48 8.92 -12.34
N ALA A 261 -14.60 8.47 -11.44
CA ALA A 261 -13.16 8.43 -11.66
C ALA A 261 -12.78 7.54 -12.85
N ILE A 262 -13.38 6.35 -12.96
CA ILE A 262 -13.17 5.45 -14.11
C ILE A 262 -13.62 6.10 -15.42
N VAL A 263 -14.74 6.84 -15.42
CA VAL A 263 -15.20 7.57 -16.62
C VAL A 263 -14.21 8.66 -17.01
N LYS A 264 -13.59 9.36 -16.06
CA LYS A 264 -12.55 10.36 -16.32
C LYS A 264 -11.31 9.72 -16.94
N LEU A 265 -10.80 8.63 -16.36
CA LEU A 265 -9.64 7.90 -16.89
C LEU A 265 -9.83 7.42 -18.33
N LYS A 266 -11.01 6.87 -18.65
CA LYS A 266 -11.32 6.44 -20.03
C LYS A 266 -11.35 7.58 -21.04
N LYS A 267 -11.69 8.80 -20.61
CA LYS A 267 -11.64 9.97 -21.48
C LYS A 267 -10.19 10.42 -21.73
N GLU A 268 -9.34 10.26 -20.73
CA GLU A 268 -7.90 10.55 -20.86
C GLU A 268 -7.20 9.59 -21.82
N GLU A 269 -7.46 8.28 -21.73
CA GLU A 269 -6.87 7.28 -22.64
C GLU A 269 -7.30 7.43 -24.10
N GLY A 270 -8.40 8.16 -24.35
CA GLY A 270 -8.95 8.44 -25.69
C GLY A 270 -8.59 9.81 -26.26
N LEU A 271 -7.78 10.61 -25.55
CA LEU A 271 -7.21 11.89 -26.01
C LEU A 271 -5.80 11.68 -26.59
#